data_AF-A0A6F8TN58-F1
#
_entry.id   AF-A0A6F8TN58-F1
#
_cell.length_a   1.000
_cell.length_b   1.000
_cell.length_c   1.000
_cell.angle_alpha   90.00
_cell.angle_beta   90.00
_cell.angle_gamma   90.00
#
_symmetry.space_group_name_H-M   'P 1'
#
loop_
_entity.id
_entity.type
_entity.pdbx_description
1 polymer ?
#
loop_
_entity_poly.entity_id
_entity_poly.type
_entity_poly.pdbx_seq_one_letter_code
_entity_poly.pdbx_strand_id
1 'polypeptide(L)'
;MERTMFDIQALKEFRKKADEISYYCMSHGQPSDPHRVNMALDQVCRALAMFAEMELHRMQNQHMPYDPQSYIKGRLANAYRSVLKAPMEDSNTA
;
A
#
# COMPACT_ATOMS: atom_id res chain seq x y z
N MET A 1 -6.77 21.06 -20.82
CA MET A 1 -5.85 20.51 -19.79
C MET A 1 -6.69 19.67 -18.84
N GLU A 2 -6.75 18.36 -19.06
CA GLU A 2 -7.44 17.48 -18.12
C GLU A 2 -6.65 17.44 -16.81
N ARG A 3 -7.24 18.00 -15.75
CA ARG A 3 -6.89 17.71 -14.37
C ARG A 3 -7.50 16.36 -14.04
N THR A 4 -6.67 15.35 -13.77
CA THR A 4 -6.76 14.43 -12.62
C THR A 4 -5.69 13.36 -12.71
N MET A 5 -4.45 13.80 -12.50
CA MET A 5 -3.42 12.98 -11.87
C MET A 5 -3.75 12.87 -10.38
N PHE A 6 -3.18 11.91 -9.63
CA PHE A 6 -3.29 11.93 -8.16
C PHE A 6 -3.06 13.34 -7.64
N ASP A 7 -4.00 13.86 -6.85
CA ASP A 7 -3.74 15.14 -6.22
C ASP A 7 -2.58 14.99 -5.22
N ILE A 8 -1.97 16.13 -4.89
CA ILE A 8 -0.83 16.17 -3.97
C ILE A 8 -1.18 15.53 -2.62
N GLN A 9 -2.45 15.58 -2.20
CA GLN A 9 -2.90 15.01 -0.95
C GLN A 9 -2.90 13.48 -0.99
N ALA A 10 -3.40 12.87 -2.07
CA ALA A 10 -3.38 11.43 -2.30
C ALA A 10 -1.93 10.90 -2.33
N LEU A 11 -1.01 11.60 -3.01
CA LEU A 11 0.41 11.23 -3.04
C LEU A 11 1.04 11.27 -1.64
N LYS A 12 0.74 12.30 -0.85
CA LYS A 12 1.21 12.39 0.55
C LYS A 12 0.67 11.25 1.41
N GLU A 13 -0.60 10.88 1.24
CA GLU A 13 -1.23 9.77 1.95
C GLU A 13 -0.61 8.42 1.58
N PHE A 14 -0.34 8.19 0.29
CA PHE A 14 0.33 6.98 -0.19
C PHE A 14 1.73 6.86 0.40
N ARG A 15 2.52 7.93 0.35
CA ARG A 15 3.87 7.96 0.93
C ARG A 15 3.83 7.64 2.43
N LYS A 16 2.98 8.34 3.19
CA LYS A 16 2.85 8.13 4.64
C LYS A 16 2.52 6.66 4.98
N LYS A 17 1.53 6.07 4.31
CA LYS A 17 1.16 4.65 4.55
C LYS A 17 2.29 3.68 4.19
N ALA A 18 3.00 3.93 3.08
CA ALA A 18 4.13 3.11 2.69
C ALA A 18 5.27 3.18 3.71
N ASP A 19 5.57 4.39 4.22
CA ASP A 19 6.57 4.60 5.27
C ASP A 19 6.19 3.86 6.57
N GLU A 20 4.92 3.94 6.98
CA GLU A 20 4.41 3.24 8.17
C GLU A 20 4.54 1.71 8.05
N ILE A 21 4.22 1.15 6.88
CA ILE A 21 4.37 -0.29 6.60
C ILE A 21 5.85 -0.69 6.63
N SER A 22 6.71 0.08 5.96
CA SER A 22 8.16 -0.16 5.91
C SER A 22 8.77 -0.13 7.31
N TYR A 23 8.46 0.91 8.08
CA TYR A 23 8.94 1.06 9.45
C TYR A 23 8.54 -0.14 10.32
N TYR A 24 7.27 -0.58 10.25
CA TYR A 24 6.82 -1.74 11.02
C TYR A 24 7.60 -3.00 10.67
N CYS A 25 7.76 -3.29 9.38
CA CYS A 25 8.47 -4.48 8.89
C CYS A 25 9.95 -4.49 9.28
N MET A 26 10.59 -3.32 9.37
CA MET A 26 12.03 -3.21 9.67
C MET A 26 12.34 -3.07 11.17
N SER A 27 11.41 -2.54 11.97
CA SER A 27 11.62 -2.28 13.40
C SER A 27 11.40 -3.51 14.29
N HIS A 28 10.61 -4.48 13.84
CA HIS A 28 10.43 -5.75 14.55
C HIS A 28 11.47 -6.75 14.05
N GLY A 29 12.52 -6.99 14.85
CA GLY A 29 13.68 -7.81 14.49
C GLY A 29 13.36 -9.21 13.94
N GLN A 30 12.15 -9.74 14.21
CA GLN A 30 11.46 -10.71 13.37
C GLN A 30 9.95 -10.44 13.43
N PRO A 31 9.22 -10.48 12.30
CA PRO A 31 7.77 -10.49 12.34
C PRO A 31 7.30 -11.75 13.08
N SER A 32 6.38 -11.62 14.04
CA SER A 32 5.76 -12.78 14.70
C SER A 32 5.02 -13.68 13.70
N ASP A 33 4.61 -13.12 12.56
CA ASP A 33 3.94 -13.83 11.48
C ASP A 33 4.50 -13.43 10.09
N PRO A 34 5.37 -14.28 9.50
CA PRO A 34 5.90 -14.09 8.15
C PRO A 34 4.82 -14.08 7.05
N HIS A 35 3.70 -14.77 7.25
CA HIS A 35 2.61 -14.79 6.27
C HIS A 35 1.96 -13.41 6.13
N ARG A 36 1.76 -12.71 7.25
CA ARG A 36 1.21 -11.35 7.26
C ARG A 36 2.12 -10.33 6.59
N VAL A 37 3.43 -10.49 6.75
CA VAL A 37 4.41 -9.65 6.04
C VAL A 37 4.40 -9.93 4.55
N ASN A 38 4.35 -11.20 4.14
CA ASN A 38 4.21 -11.58 2.73
C ASN A 38 2.93 -11.01 2.10
N MET A 39 1.81 -11.04 2.83
CA MET A 39 0.56 -10.41 2.38
C MET A 39 0.71 -8.90 2.22
N ALA A 40 1.31 -8.22 3.20
CA ALA A 40 1.53 -6.78 3.11
C ALA A 40 2.43 -6.42 1.93
N LEU A 41 3.48 -7.20 1.68
CA LEU A 41 4.38 -7.05 0.54
C LEU A 41 3.63 -7.24 -0.80
N ASP A 42 2.84 -8.30 -0.97
CA ASP A 42 2.02 -8.51 -2.18
C ASP A 42 1.11 -7.31 -2.45
N GLN A 43 0.43 -6.81 -1.42
CA GLN A 43 -0.46 -5.65 -1.59
C GLN A 43 0.32 -4.38 -1.97
N VAL A 44 1.50 -4.13 -1.39
CA VAL A 44 2.37 -3.00 -1.77
C VAL A 44 2.87 -3.15 -3.21
N CYS A 45 3.32 -4.34 -3.61
CA CYS A 45 3.77 -4.59 -4.98
C CYS A 45 2.66 -4.35 -6.00
N ARG A 46 1.42 -4.76 -5.72
CA ARG A 46 0.26 -4.48 -6.57
C ARG A 46 -0.07 -3.00 -6.65
N ALA A 47 0.08 -2.25 -5.55
CA ALA A 47 -0.09 -0.80 -5.54
C ALA A 47 0.96 -0.10 -6.42
N LEU A 48 2.22 -0.53 -6.33
CA LEU A 48 3.32 -0.01 -7.15
C LEU A 48 3.14 -0.36 -8.63
N ALA A 49 2.71 -1.58 -8.94
CA ALA A 49 2.43 -1.99 -10.32
C ALA A 49 1.34 -1.11 -10.96
N MET A 50 0.26 -0.83 -10.22
CA MET A 50 -0.81 0.07 -10.67
C MET A 50 -0.31 1.51 -10.85
N PHE A 51 0.53 2.00 -9.95
CA PHE A 51 1.16 3.32 -10.08
C PHE A 51 2.01 3.40 -11.36
N ALA A 52 2.83 2.38 -11.62
CA ALA A 52 3.67 2.32 -12.82
C ALA A 52 2.83 2.21 -14.10
N GLU A 53 1.79 1.38 -14.09
CA GLU A 53 0.85 1.24 -15.21
C GLU A 53 0.17 2.56 -15.54
N MET A 54 -0.27 3.31 -14.53
CA MET A 54 -0.81 4.65 -14.70
C MET A 54 0.20 5.59 -15.36
N GLU A 55 1.45 5.63 -14.88
CA GLU A 55 2.48 6.49 -15.46
C GLU A 55 2.81 6.10 -16.91
N LEU A 56 2.81 4.81 -17.23
CA LEU A 56 2.98 4.32 -18.60
C LEU A 56 1.83 4.78 -19.51
N HIS A 57 0.58 4.62 -19.09
CA HIS A 57 -0.58 5.09 -19.85
C HIS A 57 -0.52 6.62 -20.06
N ARG A 58 -0.15 7.37 -19.02
CA ARG A 58 0.05 8.83 -19.09
C ARG A 58 1.12 9.20 -20.11
N MET A 59 2.27 8.53 -20.09
CA MET A 59 3.37 8.77 -21.06
C MET A 59 2.98 8.41 -22.49
N GLN A 60 2.09 7.44 -22.67
CA GLN A 60 1.62 6.97 -23.97
C GLN A 60 0.36 7.70 -24.47
N ASN A 61 -0.16 8.68 -23.72
CA ASN A 61 -1.46 9.33 -23.96
C ASN A 61 -2.62 8.31 -24.12
N GLN A 62 -2.57 7.23 -23.35
CA GLN A 62 -3.61 6.21 -23.30
C GLN A 62 -4.56 6.44 -22.12
N HIS A 63 -5.82 6.06 -22.30
CA HIS A 63 -6.84 6.14 -21.27
C HIS A 63 -6.88 4.84 -20.46
N MET A 64 -6.94 4.93 -19.12
CA MET A 64 -7.16 3.76 -18.26
C MET A 64 -8.65 3.48 -18.06
N PRO A 65 -9.12 2.23 -18.20
CA PRO A 65 -10.55 1.90 -18.10
C PRO A 65 -11.09 1.84 -16.65
N TYR A 66 -10.27 2.13 -15.64
CA TYR A 66 -10.64 2.03 -14.22
C TYR A 66 -9.99 3.15 -13.40
N ASP A 67 -10.44 3.33 -12.15
CA ASP A 67 -9.87 4.29 -11.22
C ASP A 67 -8.61 3.74 -10.51
N PRO A 68 -7.40 4.16 -10.92
CA PRO A 68 -6.15 3.72 -10.29
C PRO A 68 -6.03 4.19 -8.83
N GLN A 69 -6.69 5.30 -8.47
CA GLN A 69 -6.59 5.86 -7.12
C GLN A 69 -7.28 4.97 -6.11
N SER A 70 -8.51 4.57 -6.39
CA SER A 70 -9.24 3.65 -5.52
C SER A 70 -8.52 2.31 -5.41
N TYR A 71 -7.93 1.81 -6.51
CA TYR A 71 -7.14 0.58 -6.49
C TYR A 71 -5.95 0.68 -5.53
N ILE A 72 -5.10 1.70 -5.70
CA ILE A 72 -3.91 1.91 -4.86
C ILE A 72 -4.32 2.13 -3.39
N LYS A 73 -5.34 2.96 -3.13
CA LYS A 73 -5.88 3.18 -1.78
C LYS A 73 -6.30 1.87 -1.12
N GLY A 74 -7.02 1.02 -1.84
CA GLY A 74 -7.47 -0.29 -1.35
C GLY A 74 -6.30 -1.22 -0.99
N ARG A 75 -5.30 -1.31 -1.88
CA ARG A 75 -4.11 -2.15 -1.66
C ARG A 75 -3.31 -1.70 -0.44
N LEU A 76 -3.00 -0.41 -0.33
CA LEU A 76 -2.28 0.12 0.84
C LEU A 76 -3.07 -0.04 2.14
N ALA A 77 -4.41 0.08 2.09
CA ALA A 77 -5.26 -0.16 3.26
C ALA A 77 -5.26 -1.64 3.70
N ASN A 78 -5.16 -2.59 2.76
CA ASN A 78 -5.02 -4.01 3.07
C ASN A 78 -3.65 -4.31 3.65
N ALA A 79 -2.58 -3.82 3.02
CA ALA A 79 -1.21 -3.95 3.52
C ALA A 79 -1.09 -3.44 4.95
N TYR A 80 -1.55 -2.21 5.20
CA TYR A 80 -1.57 -1.60 6.53
C TYR A 80 -2.32 -2.48 7.54
N ARG A 81 -3.49 -3.01 7.18
CA ARG A 81 -4.26 -3.89 8.08
C ARG A 81 -3.52 -5.19 8.38
N SER A 82 -2.87 -5.77 7.40
CA SER A 82 -2.08 -7.00 7.56
C SER A 82 -0.94 -6.85 8.55
N VAL A 83 -0.33 -5.67 8.68
CA VAL A 83 0.79 -5.47 9.62
C VAL A 83 0.43 -4.73 10.91
N LEU A 84 -0.43 -3.71 10.87
CA LEU A 84 -0.62 -2.75 11.96
C LEU A 84 -1.95 -2.86 12.73
N LYS A 85 -2.95 -3.60 12.22
CA LYS A 85 -4.27 -3.74 12.86
C LYS A 85 -4.64 -5.16 13.28
N ALA A 86 -3.72 -6.11 13.22
CA ALA A 86 -4.05 -7.42 13.76
C ALA A 86 -4.18 -7.36 15.29
N PRO A 87 -4.93 -8.30 15.89
CA PRO A 87 -4.90 -8.46 17.33
C PRO A 87 -3.45 -8.61 17.77
N MET A 88 -3.01 -7.81 18.73
CA MET A 88 -1.89 -8.25 19.55
C MET A 88 -2.33 -9.60 20.10
N GLU A 89 -1.55 -10.64 19.87
CA GLU A 89 -1.77 -11.90 20.56
C GLU A 89 -1.91 -11.56 22.04
N ASP A 90 -3.06 -11.93 22.63
CA ASP A 90 -3.30 -11.76 24.05
C ASP A 90 -2.13 -12.45 24.76
N SER A 91 -1.23 -11.66 25.34
CA SER A 91 -0.27 -12.12 26.35
C SER A 91 -1.06 -12.55 27.58
N ASN A 92 -1.74 -13.69 27.47
CA ASN A 92 -2.23 -14.45 28.60
C ASN A 92 -1.00 -15.08 29.25
N THR A 93 -0.37 -14.32 30.14
CA THR A 93 0.46 -14.88 31.21
C THR A 93 -0.44 -15.79 32.03
N ALA A 94 -0.19 -17.09 31.90
CA ALA A 94 -0.64 -18.15 32.79
C ALA A 94 0.00 -18.02 34.19
#